data_AF-A0A1F1X4S2-F1
#
_entry.id   AF-A0A1F1X4S2-F1
#
_cell.length_a   1.000
_cell.length_b   1.000
_cell.length_c   1.000
_cell.angle_alpha   90.00
_cell.angle_beta   90.00
_cell.angle_gamma   90.00
#
_symmetry.space_group_name_H-M   'P 1'
#
loop_
_entity.id
_entity.type
_entity.pdbx_description
1 polymer ?
#
loop_
_entity_poly.entity_id
_entity_poly.type
_entity_poly.pdbx_seq_one_letter_code
_entity_poly.pdbx_strand_id
1 'polypeptide(L)'
;MILRTTARRLAGGAAASALAVAGLALVAQPAQAAAPGTTTDQLTIRSGTSTGSDALGTIPAGTTLDLECQTAGEAVQGTYASEYWAKVSYDGVDGYVSRAYVTVPDAAGLGECGGGQPAPEDPGLSADRQEVLDRGQTWVDRNVPYSMEAYTNGPDGRQYRTDCSGFVSMAYGLDTNYSTVTLTEHFTEIPKDDLQPGDIIGNLGPGSGGAAGHVVIFTGWTDDSKTSFTVIEQAGGVGGVARTHTWGTDFWNQNAYRYNGF
;
A
#
# COMPACT_ATOMS: atom_id res chain seq x y z
N MET A 1 -25.94 -76.48 59.87
CA MET A 1 -25.47 -75.63 58.76
C MET A 1 -25.99 -74.22 59.03
N ILE A 2 -25.16 -73.35 59.62
CA ILE A 2 -25.53 -71.97 60.00
C ILE A 2 -24.35 -71.06 59.64
N LEU A 3 -24.60 -70.03 58.83
CA LEU A 3 -23.63 -69.00 58.41
C LEU A 3 -23.15 -68.15 59.60
N ARG A 4 -21.88 -67.71 59.56
CA ARG A 4 -21.42 -66.49 60.25
C ARG A 4 -20.44 -65.69 59.39
N THR A 5 -20.78 -64.42 59.23
CA THR A 5 -20.06 -63.30 58.61
C THR A 5 -19.19 -62.57 59.63
N THR A 6 -18.09 -61.94 59.17
CA THR A 6 -17.46 -60.63 59.56
C THR A 6 -15.96 -60.66 59.26
N ALA A 7 -15.21 -59.59 58.99
CA ALA A 7 -15.37 -58.28 58.34
C ALA A 7 -13.93 -57.73 58.15
N ARG A 8 -13.66 -57.02 57.04
CA ARG A 8 -12.38 -56.36 56.72
C ARG A 8 -12.15 -55.11 57.57
N ARG A 9 -10.89 -54.79 57.88
CA ARG A 9 -10.43 -53.42 58.21
C ARG A 9 -9.36 -52.99 57.21
N LEU A 10 -9.57 -51.82 56.61
CA LEU A 10 -8.65 -51.08 55.74
C LEU A 10 -7.84 -50.10 56.60
N ALA A 11 -6.54 -49.95 56.33
CA ALA A 11 -5.71 -48.87 56.84
C ALA A 11 -5.46 -47.86 55.72
N GLY A 12 -5.77 -46.59 55.98
CA GLY A 12 -5.52 -45.47 55.08
C GLY A 12 -4.11 -44.90 55.25
N GLY A 13 -3.57 -44.37 54.15
CA GLY A 13 -2.41 -43.48 54.13
C GLY A 13 -2.74 -42.31 53.19
N ALA A 14 -2.67 -41.09 53.71
CA ALA A 14 -2.97 -39.86 53.00
C ALA A 14 -1.81 -39.45 52.08
N ALA A 15 -2.10 -39.14 50.82
CA ALA A 15 -1.17 -38.50 49.89
C ALA A 15 -1.46 -36.99 49.83
N ALA A 16 -0.52 -36.16 50.27
CA ALA A 16 -0.57 -34.72 50.10
C ALA A 16 -0.24 -34.39 48.63
N SER A 17 -1.19 -33.78 47.92
CA SER A 17 -1.00 -33.30 46.54
C SER A 17 -0.58 -31.84 46.57
N ALA A 18 0.65 -31.54 46.15
CA ALA A 18 1.10 -30.17 45.91
C ALA A 18 0.65 -29.73 44.50
N LEU A 19 -0.27 -28.78 44.43
CA LEU A 19 -0.64 -28.10 43.18
C LEU A 19 0.44 -27.06 42.87
N ALA A 20 1.30 -27.35 41.89
CA ALA A 20 2.17 -26.36 41.29
C ALA A 20 1.33 -25.48 40.34
N VAL A 21 1.06 -24.24 40.74
CA VAL A 21 0.48 -23.23 39.86
C VAL A 21 1.59 -22.71 38.95
N ALA A 22 1.66 -23.22 37.73
CA ALA A 22 2.51 -22.64 36.68
C ALA A 22 1.88 -21.30 36.26
N GLY A 23 2.42 -20.19 36.78
CA GLY A 23 2.07 -18.87 36.28
C GLY A 23 2.59 -18.70 34.86
N LEU A 24 1.71 -18.54 33.88
CA LEU A 24 2.08 -18.02 32.56
C LEU A 24 2.54 -16.57 32.76
N ALA A 25 3.84 -16.34 32.71
CA ALA A 25 4.36 -14.99 32.54
C ALA A 25 3.98 -14.52 31.14
N LEU A 26 3.11 -13.50 31.04
CA LEU A 26 2.98 -12.73 29.80
C LEU A 26 4.33 -12.05 29.56
N VAL A 27 5.08 -12.53 28.57
CA VAL A 27 6.26 -11.83 28.09
C VAL A 27 5.74 -10.62 27.34
N ALA A 28 5.90 -9.42 27.90
CA ALA A 28 5.64 -8.18 27.17
C ALA A 28 6.57 -8.16 25.95
N GLN A 29 5.99 -8.23 24.76
CA GLN A 29 6.75 -7.99 23.53
C GLN A 29 7.26 -6.54 23.56
N PRO A 30 8.49 -6.28 23.10
CA PRO A 30 8.97 -4.90 22.99
C PRO A 30 8.00 -4.13 22.10
N ALA A 31 7.58 -2.95 22.55
CA ALA A 31 6.79 -2.05 21.72
C ALA A 31 7.60 -1.76 20.45
N GLN A 32 7.04 -2.11 19.29
CA GLN A 32 7.62 -1.74 17.99
C GLN A 32 7.76 -0.21 17.98
N ALA A 33 8.92 0.31 17.56
CA ALA A 33 9.07 1.75 17.40
C ALA A 33 8.05 2.24 16.36
N ALA A 34 7.28 3.27 16.71
CA ALA A 34 6.34 3.88 15.77
C ALA A 34 7.12 4.44 14.56
N ALA A 35 6.55 4.28 13.36
CA ALA A 35 7.13 4.85 12.16
C ALA A 35 6.51 6.23 11.89
N PRO A 36 7.29 7.25 11.51
CA PRO A 36 6.73 8.54 11.14
C PRO A 36 5.92 8.42 9.85
N GLY A 37 4.70 8.96 9.86
CA GLY A 37 3.83 9.09 8.70
C GLY A 37 3.42 10.54 8.48
N THR A 38 3.03 10.91 7.25
CA THR A 38 2.43 12.21 6.94
C THR A 38 1.14 12.01 6.16
N THR A 39 0.06 12.64 6.59
CA THR A 39 -1.25 12.55 5.92
C THR A 39 -1.24 13.34 4.61
N THR A 40 -1.70 12.75 3.51
CA THR A 40 -1.79 13.41 2.20
C THR A 40 -3.11 14.17 2.00
N ASP A 41 -4.14 13.83 2.78
CA ASP A 41 -5.44 14.51 2.82
C ASP A 41 -5.98 14.53 4.26
N GLN A 42 -7.13 15.17 4.50
CA GLN A 42 -7.85 15.08 5.75
C GLN A 42 -8.34 13.65 6.00
N LEU A 43 -7.98 13.08 7.15
CA LEU A 43 -8.35 11.71 7.53
C LEU A 43 -9.39 11.70 8.64
N THR A 44 -10.27 10.70 8.60
CA THR A 44 -11.13 10.37 9.73
C THR A 44 -10.47 9.24 10.53
N ILE A 45 -10.30 9.43 11.84
CA ILE A 45 -9.92 8.37 12.76
C ILE A 45 -11.14 7.47 12.96
N ARG A 46 -11.00 6.18 12.67
CA ARG A 46 -12.08 5.19 12.74
C ARG A 46 -11.90 4.24 13.91
N SER A 47 -13.00 3.75 14.47
CA SER A 47 -12.98 2.74 15.54
C SER A 47 -12.55 1.34 15.06
N GLY A 48 -12.51 1.12 13.75
CA GLY A 48 -12.07 -0.13 13.11
C GLY A 48 -11.50 0.14 11.72
N THR A 49 -11.05 -0.92 11.04
CA THR A 49 -10.34 -0.84 9.75
C THR A 49 -11.29 -0.80 8.55
N SER A 50 -12.34 0.02 8.66
CA SER A 50 -13.33 0.23 7.60
C SER A 50 -13.88 1.65 7.64
N THR A 51 -14.20 2.20 6.47
CA THR A 51 -14.86 3.50 6.32
C THR A 51 -16.27 3.52 6.92
N GLY A 52 -16.88 2.35 7.13
CA GLY A 52 -18.17 2.18 7.80
C GLY A 52 -18.11 2.11 9.33
N SER A 53 -16.92 2.03 9.93
CA SER A 53 -16.75 2.08 11.38
C SER A 53 -16.95 3.50 11.93
N ASP A 54 -17.22 3.62 13.24
CA ASP A 54 -17.52 4.89 13.89
C ASP A 54 -16.40 5.91 13.65
N ALA A 55 -16.77 7.14 13.31
CA ALA A 55 -15.86 8.26 13.22
C ALA A 55 -15.55 8.79 14.62
N LEU A 56 -14.29 8.70 15.04
CA LEU A 56 -13.82 9.09 16.36
C LEU A 56 -13.18 10.48 16.38
N GLY A 57 -12.64 10.93 15.24
CA GLY A 57 -11.96 12.22 15.14
C GLY A 57 -11.50 12.51 13.71
N THR A 58 -10.85 13.66 13.53
CA THR A 58 -10.35 14.13 12.24
C THR A 58 -8.91 14.59 12.35
N ILE A 59 -8.09 14.25 11.37
CA ILE A 59 -6.69 14.66 11.23
C ILE A 59 -6.58 15.54 9.98
N PRO A 60 -6.06 16.78 10.08
CA PRO A 60 -5.84 17.62 8.90
C PRO A 60 -4.79 17.05 7.94
N ALA A 61 -4.87 17.40 6.66
CA ALA A 61 -3.82 17.12 5.68
C ALA A 61 -2.47 17.74 6.09
N GLY A 62 -1.36 17.11 5.71
CA GLY A 62 0.00 17.53 6.06
C GLY A 62 0.39 17.29 7.53
N THR A 63 -0.42 16.59 8.31
CA THR A 63 -0.12 16.26 9.71
C THR A 63 0.89 15.12 9.79
N THR A 64 1.94 15.29 10.59
CA THR A 64 2.84 14.20 10.96
C THR A 64 2.23 13.34 12.06
N LEU A 65 2.27 12.03 11.87
CA LEU A 65 1.72 11.01 12.78
C LEU A 65 2.80 10.01 13.16
N ASP A 66 2.70 9.48 14.38
CA ASP A 66 3.42 8.28 14.79
C ASP A 66 2.51 7.06 14.52
N LEU A 67 2.86 6.26 13.52
CA LEU A 67 2.12 5.07 13.15
C LEU A 67 2.57 3.90 14.04
N GLU A 68 1.67 3.37 14.87
CA GLU A 68 2.01 2.38 15.90
C GLU A 68 2.19 0.98 15.31
N CYS A 69 1.26 0.58 14.44
CA CYS A 69 1.20 -0.70 13.77
C CYS A 69 0.25 -0.58 12.59
N GLN A 70 0.20 -1.60 11.74
CA GLN A 70 -0.79 -1.70 10.66
C GLN A 70 -1.55 -3.01 10.74
N THR A 71 -2.72 -3.06 10.12
CA THR A 71 -3.47 -4.29 9.93
C THR A 71 -4.36 -4.18 8.70
N ALA A 72 -4.70 -5.31 8.10
CA ALA A 72 -5.57 -5.35 6.94
C ALA A 72 -7.01 -4.92 7.29
N GLY A 73 -7.72 -4.40 6.30
CA GLY A 73 -9.09 -3.92 6.44
C GLY A 73 -9.76 -3.73 5.09
N GLU A 74 -10.70 -2.79 5.05
CA GLU A 74 -11.33 -2.37 3.80
C GLU A 74 -10.29 -1.75 2.87
N ALA A 75 -10.26 -2.20 1.61
CA ALA A 75 -9.47 -1.57 0.56
C ALA A 75 -10.01 -0.17 0.25
N VAL A 76 -9.12 0.82 0.32
CA VAL A 76 -9.44 2.22 0.06
C VAL A 76 -8.60 2.72 -1.10
N GLN A 77 -9.27 3.42 -2.02
CA GLN A 77 -8.60 4.17 -3.08
C GLN A 77 -8.45 5.62 -2.65
N GLY A 78 -7.20 6.03 -2.40
CA GLY A 78 -6.84 7.40 -2.04
C GLY A 78 -5.73 7.93 -2.94
N THR A 79 -4.73 8.56 -2.33
CA THR A 79 -3.46 8.92 -3.02
C THR A 79 -2.84 7.70 -3.69
N TYR A 80 -2.94 6.55 -3.03
CA TYR A 80 -2.69 5.24 -3.62
C TYR A 80 -3.75 4.26 -3.10
N ALA A 81 -3.90 3.11 -3.75
CA ALA A 81 -4.79 2.05 -3.27
C ALA A 81 -4.07 1.21 -2.21
N SER A 82 -4.70 1.03 -1.05
CA SER A 82 -4.19 0.20 0.04
C SER A 82 -5.34 -0.43 0.81
N GLU A 83 -5.16 -1.68 1.23
CA GLU A 83 -6.05 -2.38 2.17
C GLU A 83 -5.55 -2.31 3.61
N TYR A 84 -4.43 -1.64 3.85
CA TYR A 84 -3.86 -1.51 5.18
C TYR A 84 -4.37 -0.25 5.88
N TRP A 85 -4.57 -0.41 7.18
CA TRP A 85 -4.98 0.63 8.10
C TRP A 85 -3.94 0.73 9.20
N ALA A 86 -3.45 1.94 9.44
CA ALA A 86 -2.49 2.21 10.51
C ALA A 86 -3.23 2.57 11.79
N LYS A 87 -2.78 2.00 12.92
CA LYS A 87 -3.21 2.44 14.24
C LYS A 87 -2.44 3.70 14.62
N VAL A 88 -3.18 4.71 15.11
CA VAL A 88 -2.65 6.02 15.47
C VAL A 88 -3.31 6.54 16.75
N SER A 89 -2.61 7.44 17.43
CA SER A 89 -3.15 8.29 18.48
C SER A 89 -2.97 9.75 18.07
N TYR A 90 -4.06 10.51 17.96
CA TYR A 90 -4.02 11.92 17.59
C TYR A 90 -5.01 12.73 18.43
N ASP A 91 -4.51 13.80 19.04
CA ASP A 91 -5.28 14.68 19.94
C ASP A 91 -6.04 13.92 21.05
N GLY A 92 -5.40 12.87 21.59
CA GLY A 92 -5.98 12.01 22.64
C GLY A 92 -7.04 11.01 22.14
N VAL A 93 -7.22 10.88 20.83
CA VAL A 93 -8.11 9.91 20.20
C VAL A 93 -7.30 8.79 19.57
N ASP A 94 -7.52 7.57 20.04
CA ASP A 94 -6.93 6.35 19.49
C ASP A 94 -7.87 5.73 18.46
N GLY A 95 -7.32 5.27 17.34
CA GLY A 95 -8.08 4.53 16.35
C GLY A 95 -7.25 4.17 15.12
N TYR A 96 -7.94 3.97 13.99
CA TYR A 96 -7.35 3.55 12.74
C TYR A 96 -7.57 4.58 11.64
N VAL A 97 -6.57 4.76 10.79
CA VAL A 97 -6.65 5.56 9.56
C VAL A 97 -6.18 4.72 8.37
N SER A 98 -6.79 4.93 7.21
CA SER A 98 -6.39 4.19 6.00
C SER A 98 -5.01 4.64 5.52
N ARG A 99 -4.15 3.68 5.18
CA ARG A 99 -2.80 3.97 4.66
C ARG A 99 -2.84 4.54 3.24
N ALA A 100 -3.94 4.38 2.51
CA ALA A 100 -4.18 4.98 1.19
C ALA A 100 -3.94 6.51 1.13
N TYR A 101 -3.86 7.17 2.28
CA TYR A 101 -3.63 8.60 2.43
C TYR A 101 -2.48 8.94 3.42
N VAL A 102 -1.54 8.03 3.61
CA VAL A 102 -0.40 8.22 4.52
C VAL A 102 0.90 7.89 3.81
N THR A 103 1.76 8.89 3.67
CA THR A 103 3.15 8.71 3.23
C THR A 103 4.01 8.27 4.40
N VAL A 104 4.85 7.26 4.22
CA VAL A 104 5.88 6.83 5.17
C VAL A 104 7.23 7.17 4.55
N PRO A 105 7.88 8.28 4.92
CA PRO A 105 8.99 8.86 4.14
C PRO A 105 10.10 7.86 3.79
N ASP A 106 10.55 7.07 4.77
CA ASP A 106 11.62 6.08 4.61
C ASP A 106 11.11 4.68 4.23
N ALA A 107 9.80 4.54 4.03
CA ALA A 107 9.12 3.25 3.86
C ALA A 107 9.56 2.20 4.91
N ALA A 108 9.88 2.67 6.12
CA ALA A 108 10.22 1.83 7.26
C ALA A 108 8.96 1.07 7.66
N GLY A 109 8.81 -0.14 7.15
CA GLY A 109 7.59 -0.93 7.27
C GLY A 109 7.06 -1.03 8.70
N LEU A 110 5.73 -1.11 8.83
CA LEU A 110 5.05 -1.22 10.10
C LEU A 110 4.81 -2.68 10.48
N GLY A 111 4.93 -2.98 11.77
CA GLY A 111 4.55 -4.28 12.31
C GLY A 111 3.03 -4.48 12.30
N GLU A 112 2.59 -5.74 12.29
CA GLU A 112 1.17 -6.09 12.37
C GLU A 112 0.59 -5.78 13.76
N CYS A 113 -0.60 -5.17 13.80
CA CYS A 113 -1.31 -4.94 15.05
C CYS A 113 -1.70 -6.29 15.69
N GLY A 114 -1.26 -6.54 16.93
CA GLY A 114 -1.58 -7.77 17.67
C GLY A 114 -0.51 -8.87 17.62
N GLY A 115 0.64 -8.64 16.97
CA GLY A 115 1.90 -9.34 17.28
C GLY A 115 1.98 -10.84 17.02
N GLY A 116 1.13 -11.40 16.15
CA GLY A 116 1.03 -12.84 15.89
C GLY A 116 1.34 -13.31 14.46
N GLN A 117 1.52 -12.40 13.50
CA GLN A 117 1.81 -12.71 12.10
C GLN A 117 3.09 -12.01 11.60
N PRO A 118 3.74 -12.54 10.54
CA PRO A 118 4.79 -11.80 9.84
C PRO A 118 4.28 -10.41 9.47
N ALA A 119 5.12 -9.39 9.63
CA ALA A 119 4.77 -8.03 9.25
C ALA A 119 4.32 -8.00 7.78
N PRO A 120 3.27 -7.24 7.42
CA PRO A 120 2.78 -7.24 6.05
C PRO A 120 3.82 -6.72 5.07
N GLU A 121 3.77 -7.22 3.83
CA GLU A 121 4.63 -6.79 2.72
C GLU A 121 4.25 -5.41 2.16
N ASP A 122 3.81 -4.49 3.01
CA ASP A 122 3.49 -3.11 2.62
C ASP A 122 4.38 -2.14 3.44
N PRO A 123 5.54 -1.74 2.89
CA PRO A 123 6.44 -0.80 3.56
C PRO A 123 5.85 0.63 3.63
N GLY A 124 4.75 0.89 2.91
CA GLY A 124 4.15 2.21 2.74
C GLY A 124 4.67 2.96 1.54
N LEU A 125 3.99 4.06 1.24
CA LEU A 125 4.38 4.96 0.17
C LEU A 125 5.54 5.84 0.63
N SER A 126 6.73 5.66 0.03
CA SER A 126 7.88 6.54 0.28
C SER A 126 7.63 7.96 -0.22
N ALA A 127 8.42 8.93 0.25
CA ALA A 127 8.31 10.32 -0.20
C ALA A 127 8.57 10.45 -1.72
N ASP A 128 9.55 9.72 -2.26
CA ASP A 128 9.87 9.77 -3.70
C ASP A 128 8.72 9.20 -4.56
N ARG A 129 8.09 8.11 -4.10
CA ARG A 129 6.92 7.55 -4.78
C ARG A 129 5.72 8.49 -4.69
N GLN A 130 5.53 9.12 -3.54
CA GLN A 130 4.51 10.16 -3.34
C GLN A 130 4.68 11.30 -4.34
N GLU A 131 5.91 11.81 -4.53
CA GLU A 131 6.18 12.88 -5.50
C GLU A 131 5.77 12.46 -6.93
N VAL A 132 6.09 11.23 -7.34
CA VAL A 132 5.71 10.71 -8.67
C VAL A 132 4.19 10.71 -8.84
N LEU A 133 3.46 10.21 -7.83
CA LEU A 133 2.00 10.15 -7.86
C LEU A 133 1.37 11.55 -7.88
N ASP A 134 1.85 12.47 -7.05
CA ASP A 134 1.36 13.86 -7.01
C ASP A 134 1.58 14.56 -8.35
N ARG A 135 2.77 14.39 -8.95
CA ARG A 135 3.09 14.96 -10.25
C ARG A 135 2.16 14.42 -11.33
N GLY A 136 1.96 13.09 -11.38
CA GLY A 136 1.03 12.45 -12.31
C GLY A 136 -0.41 12.95 -12.13
N GLN A 137 -0.87 13.04 -10.87
CA GLN A 137 -2.22 13.48 -10.54
C GLN A 137 -2.51 14.90 -11.05
N THR A 138 -1.52 15.79 -11.10
CA THR A 138 -1.73 17.14 -11.65
C THR A 138 -2.26 17.15 -13.10
N TRP A 139 -1.85 16.19 -13.93
CA TRP A 139 -2.33 16.09 -15.32
C TRP A 139 -3.70 15.42 -15.41
N VAL A 140 -3.99 14.48 -14.51
CA VAL A 140 -5.32 13.87 -14.35
C VAL A 140 -6.33 14.95 -13.96
N ASP A 141 -6.04 15.75 -12.93
CA ASP A 141 -6.94 16.80 -12.44
C ASP A 141 -7.18 17.91 -13.47
N ARG A 142 -6.15 18.21 -14.27
CA ARG A 142 -6.24 19.17 -15.38
C ARG A 142 -6.95 18.61 -16.61
N ASN A 143 -7.27 17.32 -16.62
CA ASN A 143 -7.84 16.60 -17.76
C ASN A 143 -7.05 16.89 -19.06
N VAL A 144 -5.73 16.75 -19.00
CA VAL A 144 -4.85 17.06 -20.13
C VAL A 144 -5.23 16.18 -21.34
N PRO A 145 -5.52 16.74 -22.53
CA PRO A 145 -5.86 15.94 -23.70
C PRO A 145 -4.68 15.10 -24.20
N TYR A 146 -4.95 13.89 -24.71
CA TYR A 146 -3.92 13.05 -25.30
C TYR A 146 -3.48 13.55 -26.67
N SER A 147 -2.17 13.66 -26.88
CA SER A 147 -1.56 13.88 -28.20
C SER A 147 -0.10 13.43 -28.21
N MET A 148 0.27 12.70 -29.27
CA MET A 148 1.65 12.30 -29.59
C MET A 148 2.51 13.45 -30.14
N GLU A 149 1.92 14.65 -30.32
CA GLU A 149 2.60 15.79 -30.94
C GLU A 149 2.54 17.06 -30.09
N ALA A 150 1.56 17.15 -29.17
CA ALA A 150 1.39 18.31 -28.31
C ALA A 150 2.20 18.18 -27.02
N TYR A 151 2.46 19.34 -26.42
CA TYR A 151 3.21 19.48 -25.18
C TYR A 151 2.46 20.35 -24.19
N THR A 152 2.65 20.11 -22.90
CA THR A 152 2.18 21.00 -21.84
C THR A 152 3.14 20.99 -20.65
N ASN A 153 2.98 21.95 -19.74
CA ASN A 153 3.83 22.05 -18.57
C ASN A 153 3.54 20.93 -17.55
N GLY A 154 4.60 20.33 -17.01
CA GLY A 154 4.56 19.62 -15.74
C GLY A 154 4.57 20.58 -14.54
N PRO A 155 4.45 20.07 -13.31
CA PRO A 155 4.47 20.86 -12.08
C PRO A 155 5.77 21.67 -11.87
N ASP A 156 6.88 21.20 -12.45
CA ASP A 156 8.18 21.88 -12.45
C ASP A 156 8.32 22.95 -13.53
N GLY A 157 7.27 23.20 -14.32
CA GLY A 157 7.26 24.17 -15.41
C GLY A 157 7.98 23.72 -16.69
N ARG A 158 8.48 22.48 -16.77
CA ARG A 158 9.07 21.92 -18.00
C ARG A 158 7.97 21.42 -18.95
N GLN A 159 8.26 21.46 -20.25
CA GLN A 159 7.34 20.98 -21.29
C GLN A 159 7.48 19.46 -21.49
N TYR A 160 6.36 18.76 -21.39
CA TYR A 160 6.28 17.32 -21.64
C TYR A 160 5.26 16.98 -22.70
N ARG A 161 5.53 15.94 -23.49
CA ARG A 161 4.64 15.43 -24.53
C ARG A 161 3.39 14.85 -23.87
N THR A 162 2.22 15.15 -24.43
CA THR A 162 0.93 14.78 -23.84
C THR A 162 0.48 13.37 -24.22
N ASP A 163 1.40 12.42 -24.29
CA ASP A 163 1.13 10.99 -24.54
C ASP A 163 1.49 10.14 -23.32
N CYS A 164 1.33 8.82 -23.42
CA CYS A 164 1.55 7.89 -22.31
C CYS A 164 2.98 7.95 -21.75
N SER A 165 3.99 7.94 -22.63
CA SER A 165 5.40 7.98 -22.20
C SER A 165 5.90 9.37 -21.81
N GLY A 166 5.32 10.43 -22.37
CA GLY A 166 5.53 11.80 -21.92
C GLY A 166 4.90 12.08 -20.55
N PHE A 167 3.75 11.47 -20.25
CA PHE A 167 3.15 11.50 -18.91
C PHE A 167 4.05 10.81 -17.87
N VAL A 168 4.60 9.63 -18.17
CA VAL A 168 5.59 8.99 -17.29
C VAL A 168 6.83 9.87 -17.15
N SER A 169 7.37 10.41 -18.25
CA SER A 169 8.51 11.33 -18.18
C SER A 169 8.23 12.56 -17.29
N MET A 170 7.00 13.08 -17.35
CA MET A 170 6.54 14.19 -16.52
C MET A 170 6.42 13.78 -15.05
N ALA A 171 5.77 12.66 -14.75
CA ALA A 171 5.56 12.20 -13.38
C ALA A 171 6.90 11.97 -12.65
N TYR A 172 7.90 11.41 -13.32
CA TYR A 172 9.23 11.20 -12.74
C TYR A 172 10.18 12.40 -12.89
N GLY A 173 9.73 13.51 -13.49
CA GLY A 173 10.57 14.68 -13.69
C GLY A 173 11.82 14.42 -14.53
N LEU A 174 11.74 13.52 -15.50
CA LEU A 174 12.86 13.20 -16.38
C LEU A 174 13.27 14.44 -17.19
N ASP A 175 14.54 14.50 -17.55
CA ASP A 175 15.17 15.61 -18.26
C ASP A 175 14.72 15.73 -19.73
N THR A 176 14.27 14.62 -20.31
CA THR A 176 13.73 14.56 -21.67
C THR A 176 12.43 13.77 -21.75
N ASN A 177 11.79 13.86 -22.91
CA ASN A 177 10.52 13.21 -23.22
C ASN A 177 10.76 11.83 -23.84
N TYR A 178 11.01 10.84 -22.99
CA TYR A 178 11.25 9.47 -23.40
C TYR A 178 10.05 8.87 -24.15
N SER A 179 10.34 7.85 -24.95
CA SER A 179 9.35 6.97 -25.56
C SER A 179 9.28 5.65 -24.81
N THR A 180 8.24 4.85 -25.05
CA THR A 180 8.17 3.46 -24.59
C THR A 180 9.39 2.63 -25.00
N VAL A 181 10.04 2.96 -26.12
CA VAL A 181 11.26 2.28 -26.58
C VAL A 181 12.47 2.59 -25.70
N THR A 182 12.56 3.83 -25.19
CA THR A 182 13.75 4.37 -24.50
C THR A 182 13.58 4.49 -22.99
N LEU A 183 12.36 4.32 -22.46
CA LEU A 183 12.12 4.33 -21.01
C LEU A 183 12.91 3.25 -20.27
N THR A 184 13.29 2.15 -20.94
CA THR A 184 14.14 1.11 -20.35
C THR A 184 15.55 1.59 -19.96
N GLU A 185 15.97 2.79 -20.36
CA GLU A 185 17.20 3.43 -19.87
C GLU A 185 17.10 3.81 -18.37
N HIS A 186 15.88 4.06 -17.89
CA HIS A 186 15.59 4.54 -16.53
C HIS A 186 14.79 3.55 -15.69
N PHE A 187 14.25 2.51 -16.32
CA PHE A 187 13.35 1.55 -15.70
C PHE A 187 13.83 0.13 -15.93
N THR A 188 13.88 -0.65 -14.85
CA THR A 188 14.22 -2.07 -14.87
C THR A 188 12.96 -2.90 -14.67
N GLU A 189 12.82 -3.98 -15.45
CA GLU A 189 11.69 -4.89 -15.32
C GLU A 189 11.69 -5.57 -13.94
N ILE A 190 10.52 -5.67 -13.32
CA ILE A 190 10.32 -6.31 -12.02
C ILE A 190 9.23 -7.38 -12.11
N PRO A 191 9.27 -8.39 -11.21
CA PRO A 191 8.15 -9.31 -11.03
C PRO A 191 6.85 -8.56 -10.68
N LYS A 192 5.71 -9.05 -11.16
CA LYS A 192 4.37 -8.54 -10.80
C LYS A 192 4.17 -8.44 -9.29
N ASP A 193 4.63 -9.45 -8.55
CA ASP A 193 4.40 -9.54 -7.10
C ASP A 193 5.15 -8.45 -6.33
N ASP A 194 6.21 -7.88 -6.93
CA ASP A 194 7.01 -6.81 -6.35
C ASP A 194 6.42 -5.42 -6.59
N LEU A 195 5.35 -5.28 -7.38
CA LEU A 195 4.74 -3.99 -7.73
C LEU A 195 4.38 -3.18 -6.47
N GLN A 196 4.80 -1.93 -6.47
CA GLN A 196 4.48 -0.92 -5.47
C GLN A 196 3.90 0.33 -6.16
N PRO A 197 3.03 1.10 -5.50
CA PRO A 197 2.54 2.36 -6.03
C PRO A 197 3.68 3.27 -6.52
N GLY A 198 3.51 3.88 -7.69
CA GLY A 198 4.56 4.63 -8.37
C GLY A 198 5.57 3.75 -9.13
N ASP A 199 5.34 2.46 -9.33
CA ASP A 199 5.98 1.69 -10.41
C ASP A 199 5.18 1.84 -11.71
N ILE A 200 5.73 1.41 -12.84
CA ILE A 200 5.04 1.49 -14.15
C ILE A 200 4.70 0.12 -14.72
N ILE A 201 3.62 0.05 -15.49
CA ILE A 201 3.17 -1.14 -16.20
C ILE A 201 3.07 -0.78 -17.69
N GLY A 202 3.57 -1.63 -18.57
CA GLY A 202 3.52 -1.34 -20.01
C GLY A 202 4.29 -2.28 -20.91
N ASN A 203 4.24 -1.99 -22.20
CA ASN A 203 5.13 -2.57 -23.20
C ASN A 203 6.26 -1.59 -23.46
N LEU A 204 7.47 -1.90 -22.99
CA LEU A 204 8.65 -1.05 -23.15
C LEU A 204 9.74 -1.75 -23.96
N GLY A 205 10.71 -0.97 -24.43
CA GLY A 205 11.89 -1.45 -25.13
C GLY A 205 11.70 -1.62 -26.64
N PRO A 206 12.64 -2.29 -27.34
CA PRO A 206 12.60 -2.46 -28.78
C PRO A 206 11.27 -3.04 -29.27
N GLY A 207 10.65 -2.40 -30.27
CA GLY A 207 9.38 -2.84 -30.85
C GLY A 207 8.12 -2.24 -30.19
N SER A 208 8.27 -1.48 -29.10
CA SER A 208 7.14 -0.80 -28.43
C SER A 208 6.81 0.59 -29.01
N GLY A 209 7.34 0.96 -30.17
CA GLY A 209 7.10 2.28 -30.77
C GLY A 209 5.66 2.47 -31.26
N GLY A 210 5.14 3.69 -31.14
CA GLY A 210 3.82 4.05 -31.65
C GLY A 210 2.71 3.22 -31.00
N ALA A 211 1.81 2.66 -31.81
CA ALA A 211 0.65 1.89 -31.33
C ALA A 211 1.01 0.53 -30.67
N ALA A 212 2.27 0.08 -30.76
CA ALA A 212 2.72 -1.15 -30.11
C ALA A 212 3.04 -0.96 -28.62
N GLY A 213 3.24 0.29 -28.18
CA GLY A 213 3.56 0.63 -26.81
C GLY A 213 2.39 1.29 -26.09
N HIS A 214 2.32 1.04 -24.79
CA HIS A 214 1.55 1.83 -23.84
C HIS A 214 2.22 1.69 -22.48
N VAL A 215 2.11 2.72 -21.65
CA VAL A 215 2.70 2.74 -20.32
C VAL A 215 1.84 3.58 -19.38
N VAL A 216 1.68 3.10 -18.15
CA VAL A 216 0.86 3.69 -17.10
C VAL A 216 1.61 3.66 -15.78
N ILE A 217 1.19 4.48 -14.82
CA ILE A 217 1.73 4.46 -13.45
C ILE A 217 0.77 3.69 -12.57
N PHE A 218 1.26 2.63 -11.95
CA PHE A 218 0.51 1.80 -11.00
C PHE A 218 0.28 2.57 -9.69
N THR A 219 -0.96 2.64 -9.24
CA THR A 219 -1.33 3.30 -7.98
C THR A 219 -1.74 2.32 -6.88
N GLY A 220 -1.77 1.02 -7.15
CA GLY A 220 -2.02 -0.01 -6.13
C GLY A 220 -2.98 -1.10 -6.61
N TRP A 221 -2.94 -2.24 -5.93
CA TRP A 221 -3.89 -3.33 -6.12
C TRP A 221 -5.25 -2.96 -5.53
N THR A 222 -6.33 -3.51 -6.07
CA THR A 222 -7.67 -3.31 -5.50
C THR A 222 -7.90 -4.12 -4.23
N ASP A 223 -7.14 -5.19 -4.05
CA ASP A 223 -7.16 -6.12 -2.92
C ASP A 223 -5.96 -7.10 -2.99
N ASP A 224 -5.79 -7.87 -1.92
CA ASP A 224 -4.78 -8.93 -1.77
C ASP A 224 -4.78 -10.02 -2.87
N SER A 225 -5.84 -10.15 -3.68
CA SER A 225 -5.84 -11.13 -4.78
C SER A 225 -4.85 -10.77 -5.90
N LYS A 226 -4.42 -9.50 -5.94
CA LYS A 226 -3.55 -8.93 -6.98
C LYS A 226 -4.05 -9.25 -8.39
N THR A 227 -5.36 -9.26 -8.61
CA THR A 227 -5.98 -9.53 -9.93
C THR A 227 -6.32 -8.25 -10.68
N SER A 228 -6.77 -7.22 -9.97
CA SER A 228 -7.11 -5.92 -10.52
C SER A 228 -6.32 -4.81 -9.84
N PHE A 229 -5.96 -3.80 -10.59
CA PHE A 229 -5.11 -2.71 -10.14
C PHE A 229 -5.61 -1.36 -10.62
N THR A 230 -5.24 -0.33 -9.89
CA THR A 230 -5.51 1.07 -10.21
C THR A 230 -4.29 1.72 -10.84
N VAL A 231 -4.53 2.70 -11.72
CA VAL A 231 -3.48 3.45 -12.40
C VAL A 231 -3.87 4.91 -12.56
N ILE A 232 -2.86 5.76 -12.77
CA ILE A 232 -2.98 7.05 -13.42
C ILE A 232 -2.21 7.05 -14.73
N GLU A 233 -2.76 7.67 -15.76
CA GLU A 233 -2.17 7.63 -17.09
C GLU A 233 -2.65 8.76 -18.01
N GLN A 234 -1.95 8.88 -19.13
CA GLN A 234 -2.36 9.67 -20.29
C GLN A 234 -2.76 8.71 -21.41
N ALA A 235 -4.06 8.51 -21.61
CA ALA A 235 -4.60 7.48 -22.50
C ALA A 235 -5.14 8.06 -23.82
N GLY A 236 -4.84 7.39 -24.93
CA GLY A 236 -5.32 7.76 -26.26
C GLY A 236 -6.85 7.87 -26.32
N GLY A 237 -7.35 8.99 -26.83
CA GLY A 237 -8.80 9.26 -26.94
C GLY A 237 -9.51 9.59 -25.62
N VAL A 238 -8.80 9.61 -24.49
CA VAL A 238 -9.35 9.91 -23.16
C VAL A 238 -8.67 11.14 -22.55
N GLY A 239 -7.34 11.18 -22.54
CA GLY A 239 -6.55 12.18 -21.84
C GLY A 239 -6.02 11.68 -20.49
N GLY A 240 -5.72 12.61 -19.59
CA GLY A 240 -5.30 12.33 -18.22
C GLY A 240 -6.44 11.70 -17.42
N VAL A 241 -6.24 10.50 -16.90
CA VAL A 241 -7.30 9.73 -16.24
C VAL A 241 -6.75 8.75 -15.20
N ALA A 242 -7.55 8.46 -14.17
CA ALA A 242 -7.35 7.34 -13.26
C ALA A 242 -8.31 6.19 -13.62
N ARG A 243 -7.81 4.94 -13.68
CA ARG A 243 -8.61 3.77 -14.11
C ARG A 243 -8.26 2.52 -13.33
N THR A 244 -9.18 1.55 -13.36
CA THR A 244 -8.95 0.19 -12.89
C THR A 244 -8.85 -0.77 -14.07
N HIS A 245 -7.88 -1.67 -14.02
CA HIS A 245 -7.63 -2.71 -15.03
C HIS A 245 -7.47 -4.07 -14.37
N THR A 246 -7.72 -5.13 -15.14
CA THR A 246 -7.42 -6.52 -14.74
C THR A 246 -6.10 -6.94 -15.37
N TRP A 247 -5.17 -7.45 -14.56
CA TRP A 247 -3.84 -7.84 -15.00
C TRP A 247 -3.88 -8.87 -16.14
N GLY A 248 -3.03 -8.68 -17.15
CA GLY A 248 -2.88 -9.60 -18.28
C GLY A 248 -4.05 -9.63 -19.28
N THR A 249 -5.06 -8.76 -19.14
CA THR A 249 -6.21 -8.72 -20.06
C THR A 249 -6.03 -7.76 -21.23
N ASP A 250 -5.14 -6.77 -21.09
CA ASP A 250 -4.82 -5.80 -22.13
C ASP A 250 -3.47 -6.14 -22.78
N PHE A 251 -3.27 -5.72 -24.02
CA PHE A 251 -2.03 -6.02 -24.76
C PHE A 251 -0.76 -5.44 -24.10
N TRP A 252 -0.91 -4.47 -23.19
CA TRP A 252 0.18 -3.72 -22.55
C TRP A 252 0.40 -4.05 -21.07
N ASN A 253 -0.50 -4.78 -20.40
CA ASN A 253 -0.46 -4.96 -18.95
C ASN A 253 0.10 -6.32 -18.50
N GLN A 254 1.21 -6.71 -19.13
CA GLN A 254 1.88 -8.00 -18.88
C GLN A 254 3.23 -7.85 -18.19
N ASN A 255 3.86 -6.67 -18.25
CA ASN A 255 5.18 -6.42 -17.69
C ASN A 255 5.13 -5.19 -16.77
N ALA A 256 5.89 -5.25 -15.68
CA ALA A 256 6.04 -4.19 -14.70
C ALA A 256 7.49 -3.72 -14.65
N TYR A 257 7.71 -2.45 -14.35
CA TYR A 257 9.03 -1.86 -14.26
C TYR A 257 9.14 -0.90 -13.08
N ARG A 258 10.32 -0.87 -12.48
CA ARG A 258 10.69 0.03 -11.40
C ARG A 258 11.69 1.06 -11.88
N TYR A 259 11.52 2.29 -11.43
CA TYR A 259 12.48 3.35 -11.68
C TYR A 259 13.82 3.06 -10.98
N ASN A 260 14.92 3.26 -11.69
CA ASN A 260 16.27 2.96 -11.20
C ASN A 260 16.77 3.97 -10.16
N GLY A 261 16.11 5.12 -10.02
CA GLY A 261 16.50 6.20 -9.11
C GLY A 261 15.74 6.24 -7.79
N PHE A 262 14.94 5.22 -7.48
CA PHE A 262 14.45 4.99 -6.13
C PHE A 262 15.54 4.42 -5.21
#